data_AF-A0A6H9UP55-F1
#
_entry.id   AF-A0A6H9UP55-F1
#
_cell.length_a   1.000
_cell.length_b   1.000
_cell.length_c   1.000
_cell.angle_alpha   90.00
_cell.angle_beta   90.00
_cell.angle_gamma   90.00
#
_symmetry.space_group_name_H-M   'P 1'
#
loop_
_entity.id
_entity.type
_entity.pdbx_description
1 polymer ?
#
loop_
_entity_poly.entity_id
_entity_poly.type
_entity_poly.pdbx_seq_one_letter_code
_entity_poly.pdbx_strand_id
1 'polypeptide(L)'
;MPASTTPGALGREGSPQSAVDRVADFYGAYIDVLYDSGRGQLANSLRGHFLTSGLRHNLVRWEAVHHKDGVLRGKGVPIAWKVVYNDSGMGHCRSRVALTWQDSADRVRRTHLLIQSDLATRLISDIRPAE
;
A
#
# COMPACT_ATOMS: atom_id res chain seq x y z
N MET A 1 -12.93 43.10 -13.42
CA MET A 1 -13.29 42.42 -12.16
C MET A 1 -12.42 41.17 -12.04
N PRO A 2 -11.62 40.96 -10.97
CA PRO A 2 -10.92 39.70 -10.80
C PRO A 2 -11.88 38.64 -10.24
N ALA A 3 -12.02 37.53 -10.96
CA ALA A 3 -12.77 36.37 -10.50
C ALA A 3 -12.02 35.68 -9.36
N SER A 4 -12.69 35.48 -8.22
CA SER A 4 -12.18 34.66 -7.13
C SER A 4 -12.23 33.20 -7.55
N THR A 5 -11.08 32.59 -7.82
CA THR A 5 -10.96 31.13 -7.95
C THR A 5 -11.22 30.51 -6.57
N THR A 6 -12.41 29.96 -6.36
CA THR A 6 -12.65 29.04 -5.24
C THR A 6 -11.69 27.86 -5.41
N PRO A 7 -10.82 27.54 -4.44
CA PRO A 7 -10.08 26.28 -4.51
C PRO A 7 -11.12 25.17 -4.56
N GLY A 8 -11.19 24.45 -5.68
CA GLY A 8 -12.06 23.30 -5.82
C GLY A 8 -11.78 22.36 -4.66
N ALA A 9 -12.84 21.87 -4.00
CA ALA A 9 -12.69 20.91 -2.92
C ALA A 9 -11.80 19.75 -3.39
N LEU A 10 -10.70 19.51 -2.69
CA LEU A 10 -9.82 18.37 -2.95
C LEU A 10 -10.51 17.10 -2.43
N GLY A 11 -11.49 16.63 -3.19
CA GLY A 11 -12.11 15.32 -2.96
C GLY A 11 -11.14 14.21 -3.36
N ARG A 12 -11.13 13.12 -2.60
CA ARG A 12 -10.58 11.84 -3.07
C ARG A 12 -11.76 11.01 -3.59
N GLU A 13 -11.67 10.57 -4.83
CA GLU A 13 -12.59 9.61 -5.43
C GLU A 13 -11.93 8.24 -5.51
N GLY A 14 -12.75 7.19 -5.54
CA GLY A 14 -12.28 5.83 -5.67
C GLY A 14 -13.40 4.91 -6.12
N SER A 15 -13.05 3.77 -6.70
CA SER A 15 -13.98 2.76 -7.17
C SER A 15 -13.63 1.39 -6.61
N PRO A 16 -14.60 0.62 -6.07
CA PRO A 16 -14.36 -0.76 -5.66
C PRO A 16 -13.97 -1.67 -6.84
N GLN A 17 -14.21 -1.23 -8.09
CA GLN A 17 -13.82 -1.95 -9.29
C GLN A 17 -12.39 -1.62 -9.76
N SER A 18 -11.77 -0.56 -9.24
CA SER A 18 -10.40 -0.17 -9.56
C SER A 18 -9.39 -0.95 -8.73
N ALA A 19 -8.47 -1.65 -9.39
CA ALA A 19 -7.38 -2.35 -8.71
C ALA A 19 -6.42 -1.38 -8.01
N VAL A 20 -6.23 -0.17 -8.56
CA VAL A 20 -5.34 0.85 -7.97
C VAL A 20 -5.97 1.42 -6.70
N ASP A 21 -7.27 1.73 -6.73
CA ASP A 21 -7.97 2.27 -5.56
C ASP A 21 -8.00 1.23 -4.44
N ARG A 22 -8.22 -0.04 -4.79
CA ARG A 22 -8.17 -1.13 -3.82
C ARG A 22 -6.79 -1.30 -3.17
N VAL A 23 -5.70 -1.01 -3.90
CA VAL A 23 -4.34 -0.96 -3.32
C VAL A 23 -4.20 0.25 -2.40
N ALA A 24 -4.74 1.41 -2.79
CA ALA A 24 -4.74 2.61 -1.95
C ALA A 24 -5.53 2.41 -0.65
N ASP A 25 -6.73 1.83 -0.72
CA ASP A 25 -7.56 1.47 0.43
C ASP A 25 -6.84 0.51 1.36
N PHE A 26 -6.17 -0.51 0.80
CA PHE A 26 -5.38 -1.46 1.59
C PHE A 26 -4.24 -0.78 2.34
N TYR A 27 -3.40 0.00 1.64
CA TYR A 27 -2.25 0.64 2.29
C TYR A 27 -2.70 1.70 3.30
N GLY A 28 -3.77 2.45 3.02
CA GLY A 28 -4.38 3.37 3.97
C GLY A 28 -4.80 2.66 5.24
N ALA A 29 -5.74 1.72 5.14
CA ALA A 29 -6.26 1.01 6.30
C ALA A 29 -5.18 0.21 7.04
N TYR A 30 -4.25 -0.43 6.33
CA TYR A 30 -3.19 -1.20 6.95
C TYR A 30 -2.21 -0.32 7.74
N ILE A 31 -1.83 0.84 7.19
CA ILE A 31 -0.94 1.78 7.89
C ILE A 31 -1.65 2.40 9.09
N ASP A 32 -2.92 2.78 8.98
CA ASP A 32 -3.71 3.32 10.11
C ASP A 32 -3.80 2.31 11.25
N VAL A 33 -4.11 1.04 10.94
CA VAL A 33 -4.15 -0.03 11.95
C VAL A 33 -2.80 -0.26 12.60
N LEU A 34 -1.71 -0.23 11.82
CA LEU A 34 -0.36 -0.37 12.37
C LEU A 34 0.03 0.82 13.25
N TYR A 35 -0.43 2.02 12.91
CA TYR A 35 -0.16 3.24 13.68
C TYR A 35 -0.94 3.24 15.00
N ASP A 36 -2.23 2.91 14.96
CA ASP A 36 -3.12 2.99 16.13
C ASP A 36 -2.96 1.79 17.09
N SER A 37 -2.92 0.59 16.52
CA SER A 37 -3.05 -0.67 17.27
C SER A 37 -1.85 -1.60 17.11
N GLY A 38 -0.90 -1.27 16.23
CA GLY A 38 0.24 -2.11 15.93
C GLY A 38 -0.15 -3.39 15.17
N ARG A 39 0.74 -4.39 15.25
CA ARG A 39 0.53 -5.68 14.60
C ARG A 39 -0.39 -6.54 15.45
N GLY A 40 -1.55 -6.91 14.91
CA GLY A 40 -2.52 -7.74 15.60
C GLY A 40 -3.52 -8.41 14.66
N GLN A 41 -4.63 -8.89 15.21
CA GLN A 41 -5.67 -9.60 14.46
C GLN A 41 -6.24 -8.76 13.32
N LEU A 42 -6.47 -7.46 13.53
CA LEU A 42 -7.02 -6.59 12.49
C LEU A 42 -6.08 -6.43 11.29
N ALA A 43 -4.78 -6.24 11.54
CA ALA A 43 -3.75 -6.20 10.50
C ALA A 43 -3.72 -7.51 9.71
N ASN A 44 -3.84 -8.66 10.37
CA ASN A 44 -3.91 -9.97 9.71
C ASN A 44 -5.19 -10.16 8.90
N SER A 45 -6.33 -9.68 9.39
CA SER A 45 -7.61 -9.71 8.67
C SER A 45 -7.59 -8.86 7.41
N LEU A 46 -7.00 -7.66 7.47
CA LEU A 46 -6.77 -6.83 6.28
C LEU A 46 -5.89 -7.56 5.26
N ARG A 47 -4.80 -8.17 5.72
CA ARG A 47 -3.96 -9.01 4.85
C ARG A 47 -4.76 -10.13 4.21
N GLY A 48 -5.67 -10.78 4.95
CA GLY A 48 -6.55 -11.81 4.41
C GLY A 48 -7.57 -11.32 3.39
N HIS A 49 -8.04 -10.08 3.51
CA HIS A 49 -9.06 -9.51 2.63
C HIS A 49 -8.47 -8.97 1.31
N PHE A 50 -7.27 -8.40 1.35
CA PHE A 50 -6.68 -7.68 0.22
C PHE A 50 -5.60 -8.46 -0.53
N LEU A 51 -4.93 -9.42 0.12
CA LEU A 51 -3.84 -10.18 -0.49
C LEU A 51 -4.32 -11.59 -0.90
N THR A 52 -3.76 -12.11 -1.97
CA THR A 52 -3.94 -13.52 -2.34
C THR A 52 -3.33 -14.45 -1.29
N SER A 53 -3.84 -15.70 -1.20
CA SER A 53 -3.28 -16.69 -0.27
C SER A 53 -1.82 -17.01 -0.55
N GLY A 54 -1.43 -17.11 -1.82
CA GLY A 54 -0.06 -17.36 -2.22
C GLY A 54 0.88 -16.24 -1.76
N LEU A 55 0.48 -14.98 -1.93
CA LEU A 55 1.25 -13.84 -1.44
C LEU A 55 1.39 -13.86 0.08
N ARG A 56 0.30 -14.11 0.83
CA ARG A 56 0.37 -14.18 2.29
C ARG A 56 1.40 -15.21 2.77
N HIS A 57 1.44 -16.39 2.16
CA HIS A 57 2.44 -17.41 2.48
C HIS A 57 3.87 -16.95 2.15
N ASN A 58 4.06 -16.26 1.01
CA ASN A 58 5.36 -15.70 0.64
C ASN A 58 5.82 -14.62 1.63
N LEU A 59 4.91 -13.77 2.09
CA LEU A 59 5.20 -12.74 3.08
C LEU A 59 5.60 -13.35 4.41
N VAL A 60 4.87 -14.34 4.94
CA VAL A 60 5.24 -15.02 6.19
C VAL A 60 6.66 -15.59 6.12
N ARG A 61 7.01 -16.28 5.02
CA ARG A 61 8.38 -16.81 4.83
C ARG A 61 9.42 -15.71 4.78
N TRP A 62 9.13 -14.61 4.09
CA TRP A 62 10.06 -13.48 3.99
C TRP A 62 10.22 -12.75 5.34
N GLU A 63 9.14 -12.55 6.07
CA GLU A 63 9.14 -11.90 7.39
C GLU A 63 9.95 -12.70 8.41
N ALA A 64 9.87 -14.03 8.36
CA ALA A 64 10.67 -14.92 9.21
C ALA A 64 12.19 -14.77 8.96
N VAL A 65 12.60 -14.52 7.72
CA VAL A 65 14.03 -14.36 7.35
C VAL A 65 14.53 -12.94 7.63
N HIS A 66 13.72 -11.91 7.33
CA HIS A 66 14.17 -10.53 7.34
C HIS A 66 13.80 -9.75 8.60
N HIS A 67 12.95 -10.29 9.48
CA HIS A 67 12.45 -9.64 10.70
C HIS A 67 11.93 -8.22 10.44
N LYS A 68 11.21 -8.05 9.33
CA LYS A 68 10.63 -6.81 8.83
C LYS A 68 9.17 -7.02 8.47
N ASP A 69 8.42 -5.94 8.25
CA ASP A 69 7.11 -6.07 7.61
C ASP A 69 7.29 -6.47 6.15
N GLY A 70 6.62 -7.55 5.71
CA GLY A 70 6.69 -8.01 4.33
C GLY A 70 5.87 -7.15 3.36
N VAL A 71 4.78 -6.53 3.82
CA VAL A 71 3.95 -5.62 3.01
C VAL A 71 4.67 -4.28 2.81
N LEU A 72 5.27 -3.77 3.88
CA LEU A 72 5.98 -2.47 3.82
C LEU A 72 7.45 -2.60 3.40
N ARG A 73 7.99 -3.82 3.38
CA ARG A 73 9.42 -4.14 3.18
C ARG A 73 10.36 -3.37 4.12
N GLY A 74 9.86 -2.97 5.28
CA GLY A 74 10.51 -2.03 6.21
C GLY A 74 10.32 -2.41 7.68
N LYS A 75 11.02 -1.69 8.58
CA LYS A 75 10.79 -1.76 10.03
C LYS A 75 9.96 -0.54 10.45
N GLY A 76 9.05 -0.75 11.39
CA GLY A 76 8.17 0.32 11.89
C GLY A 76 6.99 0.60 10.95
N VAL A 77 6.42 1.80 11.09
CA VAL A 77 5.21 2.25 10.38
C VAL A 77 5.57 3.51 9.59
N PRO A 78 5.21 3.62 8.30
CA PRO A 78 5.41 4.82 7.52
C PRO A 78 4.46 5.93 8.00
N ILE A 79 4.92 7.18 7.94
CA ILE A 79 4.14 8.36 8.31
C ILE A 79 3.24 8.87 7.17
N ALA A 80 3.54 8.47 5.93
CA ALA A 80 2.73 8.82 4.78
C ALA A 80 2.93 7.78 3.66
N TRP A 81 1.93 7.68 2.80
CA TRP A 81 1.95 6.79 1.65
C TRP A 81 1.33 7.47 0.44
N LYS A 82 1.75 7.06 -0.75
CA LYS A 82 1.17 7.48 -2.02
C LYS A 82 1.12 6.31 -2.97
N VAL A 83 -0.03 6.04 -3.54
CA VAL A 83 -0.21 5.02 -4.59
C VAL A 83 -0.38 5.73 -5.92
N VAL A 84 0.30 5.24 -6.95
CA VAL A 84 0.13 5.68 -8.33
C VAL A 84 -0.04 4.47 -9.23
N TYR A 85 -0.89 4.60 -10.25
CA TYR A 85 -0.94 3.63 -11.33
C TYR A 85 0.42 3.57 -12.05
N ASN A 86 0.89 2.37 -12.36
CA ASN A 86 2.12 2.18 -13.11
C ASN A 86 1.82 1.66 -14.51
N ASP A 87 1.23 0.47 -14.61
CA ASP A 87 0.88 -0.17 -15.87
C ASP A 87 -0.22 -1.23 -15.66
N SER A 88 -0.77 -1.75 -16.75
CA SER A 88 -1.66 -2.90 -16.73
C SER A 88 -1.47 -3.72 -18.00
N GLY A 89 -1.56 -5.04 -17.88
CA GLY A 89 -1.31 -5.97 -18.97
C GLY A 89 -1.29 -7.43 -18.51
N MET A 90 -1.58 -8.36 -19.44
CA MET A 90 -1.63 -9.80 -19.18
C MET A 90 -2.51 -10.20 -17.97
N GLY A 91 -3.67 -9.54 -17.79
CA GLY A 91 -4.56 -9.84 -16.66
C GLY A 91 -4.10 -9.31 -15.30
N HIS A 92 -3.07 -8.47 -15.27
CA HIS A 92 -2.56 -7.84 -14.06
C HIS A 92 -2.59 -6.31 -14.16
N CYS A 93 -2.78 -5.66 -13.02
CA CYS A 93 -2.55 -4.24 -12.85
C CYS A 93 -1.36 -4.04 -11.92
N ARG A 94 -0.43 -3.17 -12.30
CA ARG A 94 0.71 -2.79 -11.47
C ARG A 94 0.52 -1.37 -10.96
N SER A 95 0.77 -1.20 -9.67
CA SER A 95 0.74 0.09 -8.99
C SER A 95 2.07 0.32 -8.28
N ARG A 96 2.52 1.57 -8.23
CA ARG A 96 3.71 1.95 -7.47
C ARG A 96 3.28 2.61 -6.17
N VAL A 97 3.80 2.11 -5.06
CA VAL A 97 3.52 2.65 -3.72
C VAL A 97 4.78 3.30 -3.18
N ALA A 98 4.73 4.60 -2.93
CA ALA A 98 5.76 5.33 -2.23
C ALA A 98 5.40 5.40 -0.74
N LEU A 99 6.23 4.80 0.10
CA LEU A 99 6.14 4.88 1.56
C LEU A 99 7.13 5.91 2.07
N THR A 100 6.67 6.81 2.92
CA THR A 100 7.48 7.84 3.56
C THR A 100 7.67 7.48 5.03
N TRP A 101 8.91 7.48 5.46
CA TRP A 101 9.36 7.11 6.79
C TRP A 101 10.04 8.31 7.43
N GLN A 102 9.90 8.46 8.73
CA GLN A 102 10.62 9.44 9.52
C GLN A 102 11.37 8.70 10.62
N ASP A 103 12.68 8.93 10.73
CA ASP A 103 13.49 8.40 11.82
C ASP A 103 13.48 9.34 13.04
N SER A 104 14.09 8.88 14.14
CA SER A 104 14.19 9.65 15.39
C SER A 104 15.03 10.93 15.28
N ALA A 105 15.71 11.15 14.16
CA ALA A 105 16.48 12.36 13.87
C ALA A 105 15.77 13.26 12.84
N ASP A 106 14.45 13.08 12.68
CA ASP A 106 13.58 13.78 11.72
C ASP A 106 14.00 13.64 10.25
N ARG A 107 14.81 12.62 9.92
CA ARG A 107 15.19 12.38 8.53
C ARG A 107 14.07 11.64 7.82
N VAL A 108 13.59 12.25 6.74
CA VAL A 108 12.57 11.67 5.89
C VAL A 108 13.21 10.77 4.84
N ARG A 109 12.86 9.47 4.85
CA ARG A 109 13.26 8.50 3.83
C ARG A 109 12.04 8.05 3.05
N ARG A 110 12.20 7.83 1.75
CA ARG A 110 11.16 7.19 0.91
C ARG A 110 11.59 5.81 0.43
N THR A 111 10.65 4.90 0.39
CA THR A 111 10.81 3.56 -0.19
C THR A 111 9.73 3.36 -1.24
N HIS A 112 10.10 2.82 -2.39
CA HIS A 112 9.15 2.55 -3.47
C HIS A 112 8.93 1.05 -3.56
N LEU A 113 7.66 0.67 -3.67
CA LEU A 113 7.23 -0.70 -3.87
C LEU A 113 6.48 -0.78 -5.20
N LEU A 114 6.68 -1.87 -5.92
CA LEU A 114 5.87 -2.27 -7.05
C LEU A 114 4.88 -3.34 -6.57
N ILE A 115 3.60 -3.03 -6.74
CA ILE A 115 2.48 -3.86 -6.32
C ILE A 115 1.85 -4.44 -7.57
N GLN A 116 1.65 -5.75 -7.60
CA GLN A 116 0.90 -6.42 -8.66
C GLN A 116 -0.44 -6.88 -8.09
N SER A 117 -1.51 -6.52 -8.80
CA SER A 117 -2.87 -6.95 -8.53
C SER A 117 -3.36 -7.83 -9.67
N ASP A 118 -4.03 -8.92 -9.34
CA ASP A 118 -4.72 -9.78 -10.29
C ASP A 118 -6.04 -9.12 -10.71
N LEU A 119 -6.30 -8.93 -12.01
CA LEU A 119 -7.50 -8.22 -12.46
C LEU A 119 -8.79 -9.05 -12.31
N ALA A 120 -8.70 -10.38 -12.30
CA ALA A 120 -9.86 -11.25 -12.13
C ALA A 120 -10.40 -11.18 -10.70
N THR A 121 -9.51 -11.16 -9.71
CA THR A 121 -9.85 -11.14 -8.27
C THR A 121 -9.75 -9.75 -7.64
N ARG A 122 -9.01 -8.84 -8.29
CA ARG A 122 -8.58 -7.52 -7.77
C ARG A 122 -7.71 -7.61 -6.51
N LEU A 123 -7.23 -8.80 -6.16
CA LEU A 123 -6.37 -9.01 -5.00
C LEU A 123 -4.92 -8.75 -5.35
N ILE A 124 -4.17 -8.28 -4.35
CA ILE A 124 -2.73 -8.08 -4.46
C ILE A 124 -2.07 -9.47 -4.50
N SER A 125 -1.39 -9.76 -5.60
CA SER A 125 -0.74 -11.04 -5.87
C SER A 125 0.78 -10.98 -5.67
N ASP A 126 1.39 -9.79 -5.76
CA ASP A 126 2.82 -9.62 -5.50
C ASP A 126 3.18 -8.23 -4.97
N ILE A 127 4.25 -8.17 -4.16
CA ILE A 127 4.81 -6.94 -3.59
C ILE A 127 6.32 -7.04 -3.67
N ARG A 128 6.96 -6.14 -4.40
CA ARG A 128 8.43 -6.11 -4.54
C ARG A 128 8.97 -4.68 -4.35
N PRO A 129 10.24 -4.52 -3.93
CA PRO A 129 10.91 -3.23 -4.02
C PRO A 129 10.91 -2.76 -5.48
N ALA A 130 10.63 -1.48 -5.71
CA ALA A 130 10.90 -0.88 -7.01
C ALA A 130 12.36 -0.44 -7.03
N GLU A 131 13.15 -0.99 -7.96
CA GLU A 131 14.52 -0.55 -8.25
C GLU A 131 14.55 0.89 -8.80
#